data_AF-A0AAJ2NL06-F1
#
_entry.id   AF-A0AAJ2NL06-F1
#
_cell.length_a   1.000
_cell.length_b   1.000
_cell.length_c   1.000
_cell.angle_alpha   90.00
_cell.angle_beta   90.00
_cell.angle_gamma   90.00
#
_symmetry.space_group_name_H-M   'P 1'
#
loop_
_entity.id
_entity.type
_entity.pdbx_description
1 polymer ?
#
loop_
_entity_poly.entity_id
_entity_poly.type
_entity_poly.pdbx_seq_one_letter_code
_entity_poly.pdbx_strand_id
1 'polypeptide(L)'
;MSYQNEMNWKKFSYVVKQMQSDNPRVREMAVQSLDRMVDTEVSGINLEVKSSQSKSPQKDKQDVMHKIRLLQKDKEKKQQRRKKWFAVL
;
A
#
# COMPACT_ATOMS: atom_id res chain seq x y z
N MET A 1 -16.14 -11.67 -27.16
CA MET A 1 -14.95 -11.68 -26.27
C MET A 1 -15.15 -10.59 -25.23
N SER A 2 -15.15 -10.91 -23.94
CA SER A 2 -15.31 -9.90 -22.88
C SER A 2 -14.06 -9.02 -22.80
N TYR A 3 -14.22 -7.70 -22.64
CA TYR A 3 -13.10 -6.74 -22.47
C TYR A 3 -12.13 -7.15 -21.35
N GLN A 4 -12.63 -7.87 -20.35
CA GLN A 4 -11.85 -8.44 -19.25
C GLN A 4 -10.81 -9.46 -19.73
N ASN A 5 -11.18 -10.32 -20.69
CA ASN A 5 -10.26 -11.33 -21.24
C ASN A 5 -9.14 -10.67 -22.05
N GLU A 6 -9.44 -9.61 -22.81
CA GLU A 6 -8.42 -8.87 -23.56
C GLU A 6 -7.43 -8.13 -22.64
N MET A 7 -7.94 -7.54 -21.55
CA MET A 7 -7.10 -6.91 -20.53
C MET A 7 -6.19 -7.92 -19.83
N ASN A 8 -6.71 -9.10 -19.50
CA ASN A 8 -5.92 -10.17 -18.89
C ASN A 8 -4.84 -10.68 -19.85
N TRP A 9 -5.16 -10.83 -21.14
CA TRP A 9 -4.20 -11.22 -22.15
C TRP A 9 -3.05 -10.23 -22.32
N LYS A 10 -3.36 -8.91 -22.34
CA LYS A 10 -2.33 -7.86 -22.42
C LYS A 10 -1.40 -7.89 -21.20
N LYS A 11 -1.93 -8.10 -20.00
CA LYS A 11 -1.14 -8.22 -18.76
C LYS A 11 -0.23 -9.45 -18.80
N PHE A 12 -0.80 -10.60 -19.17
CA PHE A 12 -0.06 -11.85 -19.33
C PHE A 12 1.11 -11.69 -20.32
N SER A 13 0.83 -11.17 -21.52
CA SER A 13 1.85 -10.93 -22.54
C SER A 13 2.96 -10.00 -22.06
N TYR A 14 2.61 -8.95 -21.31
CA TYR A 14 3.61 -8.04 -20.74
C TYR A 14 4.52 -8.74 -19.74
N VAL A 15 3.97 -9.55 -18.83
CA VAL A 15 4.77 -10.27 -17.83
C VAL A 15 5.70 -11.28 -18.49
N VAL A 16 5.23 -12.01 -19.50
CA VAL A 16 6.08 -12.93 -20.29
C VAL A 16 7.26 -12.20 -20.93
N LYS A 17 7.05 -10.98 -21.46
CA LYS A 17 8.16 -10.16 -21.99
C LYS A 17 9.18 -9.79 -20.91
N GLN A 18 8.73 -9.49 -19.68
CA GLN A 18 9.62 -9.13 -18.58
C GLN A 18 10.49 -10.30 -18.07
N MET A 19 10.10 -11.55 -18.32
CA MET A 19 10.93 -12.72 -18.00
C MET A 19 12.24 -12.77 -18.81
N GLN A 20 12.29 -12.10 -19.96
CA GLN A 20 13.49 -11.99 -20.80
C GLN A 20 14.35 -10.77 -20.45
N SER A 21 13.96 -9.99 -19.43
CA SER A 21 14.74 -8.82 -19.03
C SER A 21 16.15 -9.19 -18.60
N ASP A 22 17.16 -8.40 -18.95
CA ASP A 22 18.53 -8.58 -18.47
C ASP A 22 18.65 -8.36 -16.96
N ASN A 23 17.71 -7.62 -16.36
CA ASN A 23 17.68 -7.39 -14.92
C ASN A 23 17.13 -8.63 -14.18
N PRO A 24 17.95 -9.32 -13.36
CA PRO A 24 17.53 -10.54 -12.66
C PRO A 24 16.35 -10.32 -11.73
N ARG A 25 16.24 -9.14 -11.10
CA ARG A 25 15.13 -8.80 -10.20
C ARG A 25 13.81 -8.63 -10.97
N VAL A 26 13.87 -8.11 -12.20
CA VAL A 26 12.68 -7.98 -13.05
C VAL A 26 12.21 -9.36 -13.51
N ARG A 27 13.13 -10.27 -13.87
CA ARG A 27 12.78 -11.65 -14.21
C ARG A 27 12.12 -12.39 -13.06
N GLU A 28 12.69 -12.30 -11.86
CA GLU A 28 12.14 -12.94 -10.66
C GLU A 28 10.71 -12.44 -10.36
N MET A 29 10.51 -11.12 -10.41
CA MET A 29 9.18 -10.52 -10.23
C MET A 29 8.18 -10.97 -11.30
N ALA A 30 8.64 -11.13 -12.56
CA ALA A 30 7.81 -11.61 -13.64
C ALA A 30 7.36 -13.06 -13.42
N VAL A 31 8.29 -13.94 -12.99
CA VAL A 31 8.00 -15.34 -12.65
C VAL A 31 6.98 -15.42 -11.51
N GLN A 32 7.20 -14.68 -10.42
CA GLN A 32 6.27 -14.65 -9.28
C GLN A 32 4.89 -14.11 -9.66
N SER A 33 4.83 -13.16 -10.60
CA SER A 33 3.56 -12.60 -11.08
C SER A 33 2.77 -13.62 -11.91
N LEU A 34 3.46 -14.43 -12.73
CA LEU A 34 2.82 -15.49 -13.51
C LEU A 34 2.29 -16.61 -12.61
N ASP A 35 3.07 -17.04 -11.63
CA ASP A 35 2.69 -18.06 -10.65
C ASP A 35 1.35 -17.70 -9.98
N ARG A 36 1.24 -16.46 -9.50
CA ARG A 36 -0.01 -15.94 -8.91
C ARG A 36 -1.18 -15.88 -9.88
N MET A 37 -0.93 -15.55 -11.15
CA MET A 37 -2.00 -15.53 -12.16
C MET A 37 -2.54 -16.94 -12.42
N VAL A 38 -1.65 -17.93 -12.50
CA VAL A 38 -2.02 -19.34 -12.70
C VAL A 38 -2.76 -19.89 -11.47
N ASP A 39 -2.28 -19.60 -10.26
CA ASP A 39 -2.93 -20.02 -9.02
C ASP A 39 -4.37 -19.48 -8.92
N THR A 40 -4.61 -18.24 -9.36
CA THR A 40 -5.96 -17.66 -9.39
C THR A 40 -6.87 -18.32 -10.42
N GLU A 41 -6.32 -18.79 -11.55
CA GLU A 41 -7.10 -19.50 -12.58
C GLU A 41 -7.39 -20.96 -12.18
N VAL A 42 -6.40 -21.67 -11.62
CA VAL A 42 -6.49 -23.09 -11.26
C VAL A 42 -7.28 -23.30 -9.98
N SER A 43 -7.14 -22.42 -8.99
CA SER A 43 -7.85 -22.58 -7.72
C SER A 43 -9.34 -22.26 -7.86
N GLY A 44 -9.80 -21.64 -8.95
CA GLY A 44 -11.19 -21.20 -9.13
C GLY A 44 -11.66 -20.16 -8.11
N ILE A 45 -10.80 -19.80 -7.16
CA ILE A 45 -11.00 -18.73 -6.20
C ILE A 45 -10.74 -17.47 -7.00
N ASN A 46 -11.81 -16.81 -7.44
CA ASN A 46 -11.79 -15.38 -7.67
C ASN A 46 -11.40 -14.73 -6.34
N LEU A 47 -10.10 -14.71 -6.06
CA LEU A 47 -9.52 -13.79 -5.12
C LEU A 47 -9.81 -12.44 -5.76
N GLU A 48 -10.93 -11.84 -5.36
CA GLU A 48 -11.00 -10.40 -5.25
C GLU A 48 -9.67 -10.01 -4.64
N VAL A 49 -8.79 -9.50 -5.50
CA VAL A 49 -7.58 -8.84 -5.09
C VAL A 49 -8.10 -7.66 -4.30
N LYS A 50 -8.33 -7.86 -3.00
CA LYS A 50 -8.18 -6.82 -2.01
C LYS A 50 -6.77 -6.33 -2.22
N SER A 51 -6.67 -5.32 -3.09
CA SER A 51 -5.60 -4.35 -3.12
C SER A 51 -5.64 -3.56 -1.81
N SER A 52 -5.61 -4.24 -0.67
CA SER A 52 -5.39 -3.64 0.64
C SER A 52 -3.90 -3.70 0.96
N GLN A 53 -3.07 -3.31 -0.01
CA GLN A 53 -1.76 -2.76 0.26
C GLN A 53 -1.18 -1.95 -0.91
N SER A 54 -2.03 -1.24 -1.68
CA SER A 54 -1.59 0.06 -2.15
C SER A 54 -1.63 0.98 -0.92
N LYS A 55 -0.47 1.31 -0.36
CA LYS A 55 -0.35 2.43 0.57
C LYS A 55 -0.79 3.69 -0.19
N SER A 56 -2.07 4.02 -0.10
CA SER A 56 -2.59 5.26 -0.65
C SER A 56 -1.94 6.42 0.12
N PRO A 57 -1.43 7.47 -0.54
CA PRO A 57 -0.82 8.62 0.12
C PRO A 57 -1.79 9.40 1.04
N GLN A 58 -3.07 9.04 1.07
CA GLN A 58 -4.09 9.66 1.91
C GLN A 58 -4.02 9.19 3.38
N LYS A 59 -3.64 7.93 3.63
CA LYS A 59 -3.58 7.39 5.01
C LYS A 59 -2.43 8.03 5.79
N ASP A 60 -1.29 8.24 5.14
CA ASP A 60 -0.13 8.91 5.74
C ASP A 60 -0.42 10.38 6.10
N LYS A 61 -1.21 11.11 5.28
CA LYS A 61 -1.60 12.50 5.59
C LYS A 61 -2.55 12.58 6.78
N GLN A 62 -3.47 11.63 6.92
CA GLN A 62 -4.36 11.56 8.09
C GLN A 62 -3.57 11.26 9.37
N ASP A 63 -2.58 10.37 9.31
CA ASP A 63 -1.72 10.04 10.46
C ASP A 63 -0.82 11.21 10.87
N VAL A 64 -0.26 11.96 9.91
CA VAL A 64 0.49 13.20 10.22
C VAL A 64 -0.44 14.26 10.83
N MET A 65 -1.64 14.41 10.26
CA MET A 65 -2.80 15.13 10.80
C MET A 65 -2.99 14.90 12.30
N HIS A 66 -3.20 13.63 12.59
CA HIS A 66 -3.50 13.15 13.93
C HIS A 66 -2.30 13.36 14.88
N LYS A 67 -1.08 13.05 14.42
CA LYS A 67 0.15 13.22 15.19
C LYS A 67 0.43 14.68 15.54
N ILE A 68 0.23 15.61 14.60
CA ILE A 68 0.36 17.06 14.86
C ILE A 68 -0.65 17.50 15.92
N ARG A 69 -1.91 17.07 15.80
CA ARG A 69 -2.96 17.39 16.77
C ARG A 69 -2.64 16.87 18.18
N LEU A 70 -2.12 15.65 18.29
CA LEU A 70 -1.68 15.09 19.58
C LEU A 70 -0.52 15.90 20.17
N LEU A 71 0.48 16.25 19.37
CA LEU A 71 1.63 17.04 19.82
C LEU A 71 1.25 18.45 20.28
N GLN A 72 0.30 19.10 19.61
CA GLN A 72 -0.24 20.40 20.05
C GLN A 72 -0.92 20.28 21.42
N LYS A 73 -1.80 19.28 21.59
CA LYS A 73 -2.50 19.01 22.86
C LYS A 73 -1.53 18.70 24.01
N ASP A 74 -0.45 17.98 23.73
CA ASP A 74 0.58 17.68 24.73
C ASP A 74 1.41 18.92 25.11
N LYS A 75 1.73 19.81 24.16
CA LYS A 75 2.38 21.09 24.45
C LYS A 75 1.48 21.99 25.31
N GLU A 76 0.18 22.06 25.01
CA GLU A 76 -0.79 22.82 25.80
C GLU A 76 -0.90 22.29 27.23
N LYS A 77 -1.01 20.97 27.42
CA LYS A 77 -1.01 20.36 28.76
C LYS A 77 0.27 20.66 29.53
N LYS A 78 1.44 20.59 28.88
CA LYS A 78 2.72 20.94 29.51
C LYS A 78 2.79 22.42 29.89
N GLN A 79 2.30 23.32 29.04
CA GLN A 79 2.21 24.75 29.36
C GLN A 79 1.22 25.04 30.49
N GLN A 80 0.03 24.41 30.49
CA GLN A 80 -0.95 24.55 31.57
C GLN A 80 -0.40 24.02 32.90
N ARG A 81 0.30 22.88 32.88
CA ARG A 81 1.02 22.39 34.07
C ARG A 81 2.04 23.42 34.54
N ARG A 82 2.90 23.93 33.65
CA ARG A 82 3.86 24.99 34.01
C ARG A 82 3.18 26.23 34.62
N LYS A 83 2.10 26.73 34.01
CA LYS A 83 1.33 27.88 34.55
C LYS A 83 0.72 27.60 35.91
N LYS A 84 0.22 26.38 36.17
CA LYS A 84 -0.29 25.98 37.50
C LYS A 84 0.83 25.93 38.54
N TRP A 85 2.03 25.49 38.18
CA TRP A 85 3.18 25.53 39.08
C TRP A 85 3.60 26.96 39.44
N PHE A 86 3.51 27.91 38.49
CA PHE A 86 3.75 29.33 38.76
C PHE A 86 2.60 30.05 39.50
N ALA A 87 1.43 29.43 39.62
CA ALA A 87 0.29 29.99 40.36
C ALA A 87 0.23 29.51 41.83
N VAL A 88 1.18 28.65 42.24
CA VAL A 88 1.29 28.08 43.60
C VAL A 88 2.52 28.65 44.35
N LEU A 89 3.29 29.54 43.72
CA LEU A 89 4.26 30.44 44.34
C LEU A 89 3.63 31.83 44.50
#